data_AF-A0A5Q2TIX8-F1
#
_entry.id   AF-A0A5Q2TIX8-F1
#
_cell.length_a   1.000
_cell.length_b   1.000
_cell.length_c   1.000
_cell.angle_alpha   90.00
_cell.angle_beta   90.00
_cell.angle_gamma   90.00
#
_symmetry.space_group_name_H-M   'P 1'
#
loop_
_entity.id
_entity.type
_entity.pdbx_description
1 polymer ?
#
loop_
_entity_poly.entity_id
_entity_poly.type
_entity_poly.pdbx_seq_one_letter_code
_entity_poly.pdbx_strand_id
1 'polypeptide(L)' 'MLLLKPDKIGKGYGQAIISSLIKDFNIKKIDVNEDNENATKFYIKNGFHILNQSEIDSSGRP' A
#
# COMPACT_ATOMS: atom_id res chain seq x y z
N MET A 1 -1.93 -6.89 4.34
CA MET A 1 -0.54 -6.71 3.84
C MET A 1 -0.46 -7.29 2.42
N LEU A 2 -0.07 -6.48 1.43
CA LEU A 2 0.07 -6.90 0.02
C LEU A 2 1.56 -7.10 -0.30
N LEU A 3 1.92 -8.29 -0.77
CA LEU A 3 3.30 -8.64 -1.13
C LEU A 3 3.30 -9.28 -2.50
N LEU A 4 4.19 -8.80 -3.37
CA LEU A 4 4.46 -9.43 -4.65
C LEU A 4 5.87 -10.02 -4.61
N LYS A 5 6.05 -11.18 -5.25
CA LYS A 5 7.39 -11.69 -5.51
C LYS A 5 8.16 -10.68 -6.36
N PRO A 6 9.48 -10.51 -6.16
CA PRO A 6 10.28 -9.54 -6.92
C PRO A 6 10.13 -9.67 -8.44
N ASP A 7 10.05 -10.90 -8.95
CA ASP A 7 9.88 -11.21 -10.38
C ASP A 7 8.49 -10.87 -10.94
N LYS A 8 7.55 -10.45 -10.08
CA LYS A 8 6.18 -10.02 -10.44
C LYS A 8 6.01 -8.51 -10.36
N ILE A 9 6.97 -7.77 -9.82
CA ILE A 9 6.91 -6.31 -9.75
C ILE A 9 7.04 -5.72 -11.16
N GLY A 10 6.32 -4.62 -11.44
CA GLY A 10 6.34 -3.95 -12.75
C GLY A 10 5.52 -4.64 -13.85
N LYS A 11 4.87 -5.78 -13.55
CA LYS A 11 4.02 -6.54 -14.51
C LYS A 11 2.52 -6.22 -14.41
N GLY A 12 2.14 -5.17 -13.69
CA GLY A 12 0.75 -4.74 -13.54
C GLY A 12 -0.07 -5.48 -12.47
N TYR A 13 0.44 -6.55 -11.85
CA TYR A 13 -0.31 -7.31 -10.84
C TYR A 13 -0.75 -6.47 -9.64
N GLY A 14 0.11 -5.60 -9.12
CA GLY A 14 -0.24 -4.73 -7.99
C GLY A 14 -1.42 -3.82 -8.33
N GLN A 15 -1.44 -3.27 -9.55
CA GLN A 15 -2.53 -2.41 -10.03
C GLN A 15 -3.83 -3.19 -10.17
N ALA A 16 -3.80 -4.39 -10.78
CA ALA A 16 -4.98 -5.23 -10.91
C ALA A 16 -5.58 -5.59 -9.54
N ILE A 17 -4.73 -5.95 -8.57
CA ILE A 17 -5.16 -6.28 -7.22
C ILE A 17 -5.77 -5.06 -6.54
N ILE A 18 -5.11 -3.90 -6.54
CA ILE A 18 -5.63 -2.73 -5.83
C ILE A 18 -6.93 -2.21 -6.46
N SER A 19 -7.05 -2.25 -7.80
CA SER A 19 -8.30 -1.88 -8.48
C SER A 19 -9.47 -2.79 -8.09
N SER A 20 -9.26 -4.10 -8.00
CA SER A 20 -10.30 -5.03 -7.52
C SER A 20 -10.64 -4.79 -6.05
N LEU A 21 -9.66 -4.57 -5.18
CA LEU A 21 -9.92 -4.27 -3.77
C LEU A 21 -10.74 -2.98 -3.58
N ILE A 22 -10.45 -1.92 -4.34
CA ILE A 22 -11.22 -0.69 -4.31
C ILE A 22 -12.63 -0.91 -4.84
N LYS A 23 -12.76 -1.57 -6.00
CA LYS A 23 -14.04 -1.73 -6.69
C LYS A 23 -14.97 -2.71 -5.97
N ASP A 24 -14.46 -3.87 -5.61
CA ASP A 24 -15.26 -5.01 -5.18
C ASP A 24 -15.40 -5.06 -3.65
N PHE A 25 -14.40 -4.53 -2.93
CA PHE A 25 -14.35 -4.57 -1.46
C PHE A 25 -14.41 -3.18 -0.81
N ASN A 26 -14.45 -2.10 -1.60
CA ASN A 26 -14.55 -0.71 -1.15
C ASN A 26 -13.54 -0.37 -0.04
N ILE A 27 -12.29 -0.81 -0.20
CA ILE A 27 -11.24 -0.47 0.75
C ILE A 27 -11.02 1.04 0.75
N LYS A 28 -10.82 1.62 1.94
CA LYS A 28 -10.63 3.07 2.11
C LYS A 28 -9.36 3.45 2.85
N LYS A 29 -8.76 2.51 3.57
CA LYS A 29 -7.57 2.71 4.39
C LYS A 29 -6.66 1.51 4.24
N ILE A 30 -5.36 1.78 4.22
CA ILE A 30 -4.33 0.76 4.19
C ILE A 30 -3.14 1.30 4.99
N ASP A 31 -2.51 0.42 5.75
CA ASP A 31 -1.26 0.71 6.41
C ASP A 31 -0.11 0.32 5.49
N VAL A 32 0.86 1.22 5.37
CA VAL A 32 2.07 1.03 4.58
C VAL A 32 3.25 1.18 5.52
N ASN A 33 4.20 0.25 5.43
CA ASN A 33 5.46 0.41 6.16
C ASN A 33 6.22 1.62 5.57
N GLU A 34 6.63 2.57 6.40
CA GLU A 34 7.24 3.83 5.97
C GLU A 34 8.56 3.65 5.22
N ASP A 35 9.36 2.66 5.61
CA ASP A 35 10.61 2.29 4.93
C ASP A 35 10.39 1.89 3.47
N ASN A 36 9.17 1.48 3.12
CA ASN A 36 8.83 1.05 1.78
C ASN A 36 8.33 2.24 0.94
N GLU A 37 9.25 3.14 0.61
CA GLU A 37 8.95 4.29 -0.26
C GLU A 37 8.30 3.87 -1.59
N ASN A 38 8.66 2.71 -2.13
CA ASN A 38 8.09 2.18 -3.36
C ASN A 38 6.61 1.86 -3.21
N ALA A 39 6.21 1.24 -2.09
CA ALA A 39 4.81 0.99 -1.78
C ALA A 39 4.05 2.30 -1.55
N THR A 40 4.62 3.26 -0.81
CA THR A 40 4.00 4.58 -0.60
C THR A 40 3.74 5.29 -1.93
N LYS A 41 4.75 5.37 -2.80
CA LYS A 41 4.61 5.94 -4.16
C LYS A 41 3.58 5.18 -4.99
N PHE A 42 3.53 3.86 -4.88
CA PHE A 42 2.54 3.03 -5.56
C PHE A 42 1.11 3.36 -5.11
N TYR A 43 0.83 3.41 -3.82
CA TYR A 43 -0.53 3.69 -3.33
C TYR A 43 -0.96 5.13 -3.61
N ILE A 44 -0.06 6.11 -3.49
CA ILE A 44 -0.35 7.51 -3.86
C ILE A 44 -0.76 7.62 -5.33
N LYS A 45 -0.03 6.94 -6.25
CA LYS A 45 -0.40 6.89 -7.67
C LYS A 45 -1.76 6.24 -7.94
N ASN A 46 -2.25 5.40 -7.02
CA ASN A 46 -3.56 4.77 -7.09
C ASN A 46 -4.66 5.57 -6.35
N GLY A 47 -4.42 6.84 -6.04
CA GLY A 47 -5.42 7.75 -5.47
C GLY A 47 -5.52 7.75 -3.95
N PHE A 48 -4.64 7.02 -3.25
CA PHE A 48 -4.53 7.13 -1.80
C PHE A 48 -3.76 8.39 -1.41
N HIS A 49 -3.97 8.86 -0.19
CA HIS A 49 -3.20 9.94 0.41
C HIS A 49 -2.83 9.55 1.85
N ILE A 50 -1.74 10.14 2.35
CA ILE A 50 -1.28 9.90 3.71
C ILE A 50 -2.26 10.61 4.65
N LEU A 51 -2.94 9.82 5.50
CA LEU A 51 -3.86 10.33 6.52
C LEU A 51 -3.14 10.60 7.85
N ASN A 52 -2.21 9.73 8.20
CA ASN A 52 -1.37 9.83 9.39
C ASN A 52 -0.05 9.11 9.11
N GLN A 53 1.03 9.63 9.67
CA GLN A 53 2.32 8.94 9.78
C GLN A 53 2.62 8.88 11.26
N SER A 54 2.70 7.66 11.78
CA SER A 54 3.07 7.46 13.18
C SER A 54 4.59 7.26 13.20
N GLU A 55 5.31 8.09 13.95
CA GLU A 55 6.70 7.81 14.34
C GLU A 55 6.80 6.59 15.26
N ILE A 56 5.67 5.98 15.64
CA ILE A 56 5.61 4.86 16.56
C ILE A 56 4.78 3.76 15.88
N ASP A 57 5.37 2.60 15.66
CA ASP A 57 4.70 1.45 15.05
C ASP A 57 3.48 0.99 15.88
N SER A 58 2.63 0.15 15.29
CA SER A 58 1.45 -0.41 15.97
C SER A 58 1.79 -1.28 17.21
N SER A 59 3.07 -1.53 17.47
CA SER A 59 3.60 -2.26 18.63
C SER A 59 4.21 -1.34 19.69
N GLY A 60 4.16 -0.01 19.54
CA GLY A 60 4.70 0.95 20.49
C GLY A 60 6.21 1.15 20.41
N ARG A 61 6.86 0.73 19.31
CA ARG A 61 8.28 1.01 19.06
C ARG A 61 8.39 2.27 18.19
N PRO A 62 9.27 3.23 18.57
CA PRO A 62 9.62 4.30 17.66
C PRO A 62 10.30 3.77 16.39
#